data_AF-A0A9P0Q042-F1
#
_entry.id   AF-A0A9P0Q042-F1
#
_cell.length_a   1.000
_cell.length_b   1.000
_cell.length_c   1.000
_cell.angle_alpha   90.00
_cell.angle_beta   90.00
_cell.angle_gamma   90.00
#
_symmetry.space_group_name_H-M   'P 1'
#
loop_
_entity.id
_entity.type
_entity.pdbx_description
1 polymer ?
#
loop_
_entity_poly.entity_id
_entity_poly.type
_entity_poly.pdbx_seq_one_letter_code
_entity_poly.pdbx_strand_id
1 'polypeptide(L)'
;MAGRNRPVQHKNFTTIFSKLQGAFSDVVTHPKYATDKRTLDKTWKLMDKVVKLCQHPKMNLKNSPPFILDILPDTYQRLKLIYSKYEDNLQALHSIEHFNIFIINLMRKCKQAIKLFKEGKEKMFDENSHYRRNLTKLSLVFSHMLSELKALFPNGVFAGDLFRITKSDAADFWRTNFGNSTLVPWKIFRQELNNVHPISSGLEAMALKSTIDLTCNDYISNFEFDVFTRLFQPWATLLRNWQILAVTHPGYVAFLTYDEVKARLQRYSNKAGSYVFRLSCTRLGQWAIGYVTGDGEILQTIPQNKSLIQALLDGYREGL
;
A
#
# COMPACT_ATOMS: atom_id res chain seq x y z
N MET A 1 23.21 71.38 -5.17
CA MET A 1 23.86 70.72 -6.33
C MET A 1 25.29 70.41 -5.88
N ALA A 2 25.87 69.21 -5.98
CA ALA A 2 25.78 68.18 -7.00
C ALA A 2 25.99 66.78 -6.41
N GLY A 3 25.45 65.77 -7.10
CA GLY A 3 25.46 64.36 -6.72
C GLY A 3 26.80 63.65 -6.95
N ARG A 4 27.01 62.55 -6.21
CA ARG A 4 28.15 61.63 -6.36
C ARG A 4 27.70 60.35 -7.08
N ASN A 5 28.27 60.14 -8.26
CA ASN A 5 28.29 58.88 -8.99
C ASN A 5 29.13 57.81 -8.25
N ARG A 6 28.68 56.55 -8.30
CA ARG A 6 29.52 55.35 -8.12
C ARG A 6 29.31 54.39 -9.30
N PRO A 7 30.38 53.79 -9.87
CA PRO A 7 30.27 52.82 -10.95
C PRO A 7 30.05 51.39 -10.41
N VAL A 8 29.43 50.55 -11.24
CA VAL A 8 29.13 49.13 -11.01
C VAL A 8 30.35 48.28 -11.38
N GLN A 9 30.77 47.38 -10.49
CA GLN A 9 31.80 46.35 -10.78
C GLN A 9 31.14 44.98 -10.97
N HIS A 10 31.32 44.41 -12.16
CA HIS A 10 31.07 42.99 -12.46
C HIS A 10 32.01 42.08 -11.67
N LYS A 11 31.48 41.01 -11.08
CA LYS A 11 32.29 39.91 -10.52
C LYS A 11 31.95 38.58 -11.20
N ASN A 12 33.02 37.89 -11.56
CA ASN A 12 33.12 36.70 -12.40
C ASN A 12 32.48 35.45 -11.78
N PHE A 13 31.75 34.69 -12.61
CA PHE A 13 31.00 33.47 -12.24
C PHE A 13 31.84 32.18 -12.13
N THR A 14 33.17 32.25 -12.29
CA THR A 14 34.02 31.06 -12.48
C THR A 14 34.72 30.52 -11.23
N THR A 15 34.48 31.09 -10.04
CA THR A 15 35.16 30.65 -8.78
C THR A 15 34.22 29.95 -7.78
N ILE A 16 32.94 29.78 -8.11
CA ILE A 16 31.95 29.09 -7.24
C ILE A 16 31.96 27.56 -7.47
N PHE A 17 32.46 27.09 -8.61
CA PHE A 17 32.36 25.67 -8.99
C PHE A 17 33.40 24.73 -8.38
N SER A 18 34.49 25.21 -7.79
CA SER A 18 35.52 24.34 -7.18
C SER A 18 35.35 24.10 -5.68
N LYS A 19 34.37 24.74 -5.02
CA LYS A 19 34.00 24.47 -3.61
C LYS A 19 32.74 23.61 -3.43
N LEU A 20 32.10 23.20 -4.53
CA LEU A 20 30.88 22.37 -4.53
C LEU A 20 31.16 20.85 -4.63
N GLN A 21 32.43 20.43 -4.62
CA GLN A 21 32.83 19.01 -4.70
C GLN A 21 33.21 18.40 -3.35
N GLY A 22 33.10 19.14 -2.24
CA GLY A 22 33.50 18.69 -0.89
C GLY A 22 32.40 18.59 0.16
N ALA A 23 31.12 18.71 -0.22
CA ALA A 23 29.98 18.72 0.72
C ALA A 23 28.93 17.63 0.44
N PHE A 24 29.35 16.50 -0.16
CA PHE A 24 28.54 15.28 -0.25
C PHE A 24 28.78 14.38 0.97
N SER A 25 28.37 14.86 2.14
CA SER A 25 28.23 14.01 3.34
C SER A 25 27.20 14.53 4.35
N ASP A 26 26.34 15.47 3.96
CA ASP A 26 25.18 15.81 4.76
C ASP A 26 24.11 14.73 4.61
N VAL A 27 24.20 13.77 5.53
CA VAL A 27 23.15 12.89 6.02
C VAL A 27 21.79 13.60 5.88
N VAL A 28 20.95 13.09 4.97
CA VAL A 28 19.54 13.47 4.86
C VAL A 28 18.87 13.06 6.17
N THR A 29 18.91 13.96 7.15
CA THR A 29 18.24 13.78 8.43
C THR A 29 16.74 13.98 8.20
N HIS A 30 16.07 12.91 7.82
CA HIS A 30 14.62 12.83 7.91
C HIS A 30 14.20 13.20 9.34
N PRO A 31 13.09 13.95 9.54
CA PRO A 31 12.60 14.22 10.88
C PRO A 31 12.40 12.88 11.59
N LYS A 32 13.09 12.67 12.72
CA LYS A 32 12.96 11.45 13.51
C LYS A 32 11.49 11.30 13.90
N TYR A 33 10.79 10.42 13.21
CA TYR A 33 9.46 9.97 13.60
C TYR A 33 9.64 9.12 14.85
N ALA A 34 9.77 9.74 16.02
CA ALA A 34 9.84 9.02 17.29
C ALA A 34 8.41 8.81 17.79
N THR A 35 7.99 7.56 17.91
CA THR A 35 6.74 7.23 18.60
C THR A 35 7.00 7.08 20.09
N ASP A 36 6.17 7.74 20.90
CA ASP A 36 6.23 7.67 22.35
C ASP A 36 4.99 6.94 22.91
N LYS A 37 5.04 6.62 24.21
CA LYS A 37 3.91 5.99 24.93
C LYS A 37 2.59 6.71 24.70
N ARG A 38 2.63 8.04 24.69
CA ARG A 38 1.45 8.91 24.48
C ARG A 38 0.84 8.77 23.10
N THR A 39 1.66 8.65 22.06
CA THR A 39 1.21 8.46 20.67
C THR A 39 0.48 7.13 20.52
N LEU A 40 0.95 6.10 21.20
CA LEU A 40 0.33 4.78 21.18
C LEU A 40 -1.00 4.77 21.95
N ASP A 41 -1.02 5.36 23.16
CA ASP A 41 -2.26 5.55 23.94
C ASP A 41 -3.36 6.24 23.14
N LYS A 42 -2.97 7.27 22.39
CA LYS A 42 -3.86 7.97 21.48
C LYS A 42 -4.31 7.07 20.32
N THR A 43 -3.41 6.27 19.77
CA THR A 43 -3.70 5.35 18.66
C THR A 43 -4.70 4.28 19.09
N TRP A 44 -4.51 3.65 20.26
CA TRP A 44 -5.45 2.66 20.81
C TRP A 44 -6.85 3.24 21.00
N LYS A 45 -6.96 4.44 21.57
CA LYS A 45 -8.26 5.15 21.73
C LYS A 45 -8.94 5.44 20.39
N LEU A 46 -8.16 5.75 19.35
CA LEU A 46 -8.69 6.00 18.01
C LEU A 46 -9.16 4.70 17.35
N MET A 47 -8.43 3.60 17.51
CA MET A 47 -8.85 2.28 17.00
C MET A 47 -10.17 1.84 17.65
N ASP A 48 -10.27 1.88 18.98
CA ASP A 48 -11.50 1.57 19.72
C ASP A 48 -12.69 2.41 19.25
N LYS A 49 -12.46 3.71 19.02
CA LYS A 49 -13.51 4.59 18.48
C LYS A 49 -13.96 4.18 17.08
N VAL A 50 -13.04 3.76 16.20
CA VAL A 50 -13.41 3.27 14.86
C VAL A 50 -14.22 1.98 14.96
N VAL A 51 -13.81 1.04 15.80
CA VAL A 51 -14.55 -0.20 16.05
C VAL A 51 -15.98 0.10 16.51
N LYS A 52 -16.15 0.97 17.52
CA LYS A 52 -17.48 1.37 18.03
C LYS A 52 -18.37 2.00 16.96
N LEU A 53 -17.80 2.84 16.09
CA LEU A 53 -18.55 3.44 14.97
C LEU A 53 -18.98 2.36 13.95
N CYS A 54 -18.12 1.39 13.67
CA CYS A 54 -18.39 0.29 12.74
C CYS A 54 -19.38 -0.74 13.31
N GLN A 55 -19.48 -0.87 14.64
CA GLN A 55 -20.45 -1.72 15.35
C GLN A 55 -21.88 -1.16 15.37
N HIS A 56 -22.08 0.07 14.90
CA HIS A 56 -23.43 0.65 14.88
C HIS A 56 -24.39 -0.25 14.07
N PRO A 57 -25.57 -0.64 14.60
CA PRO A 57 -26.42 -1.68 13.98
C PRO A 57 -26.80 -1.39 12.53
N LYS A 58 -27.11 -0.13 12.20
CA LYS A 58 -27.42 0.31 10.82
C LYS A 58 -26.26 0.16 9.83
N MET A 59 -25.04 -0.14 10.30
CA MET A 59 -23.92 -0.37 9.40
C MET A 59 -24.11 -1.66 8.63
N ASN A 60 -24.71 -2.73 9.17
CA ASN A 60 -24.89 -3.99 8.45
C ASN A 60 -23.59 -4.47 7.75
N LEU A 61 -22.44 -4.39 8.45
CA LEU A 61 -21.16 -4.84 7.90
C LEU A 61 -21.20 -6.35 7.72
N LYS A 62 -20.99 -6.82 6.49
CA LYS A 62 -20.89 -8.25 6.19
C LYS A 62 -19.59 -8.80 6.77
N ASN A 63 -19.66 -10.00 7.35
CA ASN A 63 -18.50 -10.72 7.86
C ASN A 63 -17.73 -11.37 6.69
N SER A 64 -17.12 -10.52 5.86
CA SER A 64 -16.35 -10.91 4.69
C SER A 64 -15.08 -10.06 4.62
N PRO A 65 -13.91 -10.62 4.27
CA PRO A 65 -12.68 -9.84 4.12
C PRO A 65 -12.82 -8.69 3.10
N PRO A 66 -12.35 -7.47 3.43
CA PRO A 66 -11.70 -7.04 4.66
C PRO A 66 -12.70 -6.64 5.76
N PHE A 67 -12.81 -7.44 6.81
CA PHE A 67 -13.74 -7.16 7.90
C PHE A 67 -13.07 -6.32 8.99
N ILE A 68 -13.34 -5.01 8.99
CA ILE A 68 -12.68 -4.04 9.88
C ILE A 68 -12.83 -4.35 11.37
N LEU A 69 -13.95 -5.00 11.74
CA LEU A 69 -14.25 -5.39 13.13
C LEU A 69 -13.36 -6.53 13.63
N ASP A 70 -12.73 -7.30 12.75
CA ASP A 70 -11.68 -8.27 13.11
C ASP A 70 -10.29 -7.64 12.96
N ILE A 71 -10.06 -6.90 11.87
CA ILE A 71 -8.74 -6.35 11.52
C ILE A 71 -8.20 -5.41 12.61
N LEU A 72 -9.01 -4.51 13.17
CA LEU A 72 -8.54 -3.56 14.18
C LEU A 72 -8.21 -4.26 15.51
N PRO A 73 -9.06 -5.15 16.06
CA PRO A 73 -8.68 -5.99 17.19
C PRO A 73 -7.43 -6.85 16.93
N ASP A 74 -7.31 -7.48 15.77
CA ASP A 74 -6.11 -8.24 15.39
C ASP A 74 -4.85 -7.37 15.38
N THR A 75 -4.96 -6.17 14.82
CA THR A 75 -3.87 -5.18 14.81
C THR A 75 -3.47 -4.80 16.23
N TYR A 76 -4.45 -4.60 17.11
CA TYR A 76 -4.21 -4.32 18.52
C TYR A 76 -3.47 -5.48 19.23
N GLN A 77 -3.92 -6.72 19.03
CA GLN A 77 -3.27 -7.89 19.61
C GLN A 77 -1.85 -8.06 19.07
N ARG A 78 -1.62 -7.81 17.78
CA ARG A 78 -0.28 -7.86 17.20
C ARG A 78 0.64 -6.80 17.79
N LEU A 79 0.16 -5.56 17.96
CA LEU A 79 0.92 -4.50 18.61
C LEU A 79 1.23 -4.86 20.07
N LYS A 80 0.26 -5.39 20.83
CA LYS A 80 0.50 -5.87 22.19
C LYS A 80 1.59 -6.94 22.26
N LEU A 81 1.55 -7.92 21.35
CA LEU A 81 2.57 -8.94 21.26
C LEU A 81 3.95 -8.33 20.99
N ILE A 82 4.05 -7.38 20.05
CA ILE A 82 5.30 -6.66 19.78
C ILE A 82 5.77 -5.98 21.07
N TYR A 83 4.94 -5.18 21.73
CA TYR A 83 5.32 -4.52 22.99
C TYR A 83 5.86 -5.49 24.05
N SER A 84 5.19 -6.63 24.24
CA SER A 84 5.64 -7.64 25.20
C SER A 84 7.02 -8.21 24.90
N LYS A 85 7.46 -8.21 23.62
CA LYS A 85 8.80 -8.66 23.22
C LYS A 85 9.90 -7.62 23.45
N TYR A 86 9.52 -6.36 23.66
CA TYR A 86 10.44 -5.24 23.84
C TYR A 86 10.23 -4.52 25.18
N GLU A 87 9.54 -5.13 26.15
CA GLU A 87 9.20 -4.49 27.43
C GLU A 87 10.44 -3.99 28.19
N ASP A 88 11.51 -4.80 28.19
CA ASP A 88 12.80 -4.47 28.82
C ASP A 88 13.67 -3.51 27.97
N ASN A 89 13.33 -3.28 26.70
CA ASN A 89 14.10 -2.45 25.78
C ASN A 89 13.21 -1.72 24.76
N LEU A 90 12.32 -0.86 25.26
CA LEU A 90 11.45 -0.03 24.41
C LEU A 90 12.23 0.91 23.50
N GLN A 91 13.46 1.28 23.88
CA GLN A 91 14.32 2.12 23.05
C GLN A 91 14.70 1.42 21.74
N ALA A 92 14.93 0.10 21.76
CA ALA A 92 15.17 -0.69 20.56
C ALA A 92 13.92 -0.81 19.68
N LEU A 93 12.71 -0.87 20.26
CA LEU A 93 11.49 -0.85 19.46
C LEU A 93 11.31 0.49 18.75
N HIS A 94 11.50 1.59 19.49
CA HIS A 94 11.36 2.95 18.93
C HIS A 94 12.51 3.36 18.01
N SER A 95 13.62 2.63 17.97
CA SER A 95 14.65 2.86 16.94
C SER A 95 14.31 2.21 15.59
N ILE A 96 13.32 1.30 15.55
CA ILE A 96 12.86 0.68 14.30
C ILE A 96 12.01 1.69 13.52
N GLU A 97 12.57 2.21 12.42
CA GLU A 97 11.92 3.20 11.57
C GLU A 97 10.54 2.76 11.07
N HIS A 98 10.44 1.52 10.57
CA HIS A 98 9.18 0.95 10.09
C HIS A 98 8.08 1.00 11.15
N PHE A 99 8.40 0.63 12.40
CA PHE A 99 7.44 0.61 13.49
C PHE A 99 6.87 2.01 13.76
N ASN A 100 7.73 3.02 13.79
CA ASN A 100 7.30 4.40 14.01
C ASN A 100 6.37 4.90 12.90
N ILE A 101 6.75 4.67 11.64
CA ILE A 101 5.95 5.07 10.47
C ILE A 101 4.62 4.32 10.47
N PHE A 102 4.63 3.04 10.82
CA PHE A 102 3.43 2.22 10.96
C PHE A 102 2.44 2.82 11.95
N ILE A 103 2.89 3.14 13.17
CA ILE A 103 2.03 3.70 14.23
C ILE A 103 1.48 5.08 13.84
N ILE A 104 2.31 5.95 13.26
CA ILE A 104 1.86 7.27 12.78
C ILE A 104 0.83 7.12 11.67
N ASN A 105 1.06 6.20 10.74
CA ASN A 105 0.13 5.91 9.67
C ASN A 105 -1.19 5.33 10.22
N LEU A 106 -1.13 4.40 11.18
CA LEU A 106 -2.30 3.80 11.82
C LEU A 106 -3.16 4.86 12.51
N MET A 107 -2.52 5.76 13.26
CA MET A 107 -3.19 6.92 13.87
C MET A 107 -3.86 7.79 12.81
N ARG A 108 -3.18 8.09 11.69
CA ARG A 108 -3.71 8.91 10.59
C ARG A 108 -4.93 8.24 9.93
N LYS A 109 -4.84 6.95 9.63
CA LYS A 109 -5.94 6.18 9.02
C LYS A 109 -7.15 6.05 9.96
N CYS A 110 -6.94 5.88 11.27
CA CYS A 110 -8.04 5.91 12.24
C CYS A 110 -8.73 7.27 12.30
N LYS A 111 -7.96 8.38 12.29
CA LYS A 111 -8.54 9.74 12.22
C LYS A 111 -9.34 9.95 10.93
N GLN A 112 -8.85 9.43 9.80
CA GLN A 112 -9.55 9.47 8.52
C GLN A 112 -10.87 8.71 8.58
N ALA A 113 -10.90 7.50 9.16
CA ALA A 113 -12.13 6.74 9.38
C ALA A 113 -13.13 7.55 10.21
N ILE A 114 -12.70 8.09 11.35
CA ILE A 114 -13.57 8.89 12.23
C ILE A 114 -14.11 10.13 11.50
N LYS A 115 -13.27 10.80 10.70
CA LYS A 115 -13.69 11.95 9.87
C LYS A 115 -14.76 11.53 8.86
N LEU A 116 -14.58 10.38 8.22
CA LEU A 116 -15.54 9.82 7.26
C LEU A 116 -16.92 9.62 7.89
N PHE A 117 -16.99 9.06 9.11
CA PHE A 117 -18.26 8.93 9.84
C PHE A 117 -18.89 10.28 10.19
N LYS A 118 -18.08 11.25 10.63
CA LYS A 118 -18.57 12.60 10.97
C LYS A 118 -19.16 13.34 9.77
N GLU A 119 -18.53 13.22 8.61
CA GLU A 119 -18.97 13.88 7.37
C GLU A 119 -20.11 13.13 6.71
N GLY A 120 -20.05 11.79 6.72
CA GLY A 120 -21.04 10.93 6.09
C GLY A 120 -22.40 10.95 6.78
N LYS A 121 -22.43 11.02 8.12
CA LYS A 121 -23.67 10.94 8.93
C LYS A 121 -24.56 9.79 8.44
N GLU A 122 -25.82 10.05 8.09
CA GLU A 122 -26.76 9.04 7.57
C GLU A 122 -26.27 8.33 6.30
N LYS A 123 -25.46 9.01 5.46
CA LYS A 123 -24.91 8.38 4.25
C LYS A 123 -23.93 7.24 4.55
N MET A 124 -23.43 7.10 5.78
CA MET A 124 -22.64 5.92 6.18
C MET A 124 -23.46 4.61 6.16
N PHE A 125 -24.78 4.73 6.37
CA PHE A 125 -25.70 3.60 6.44
C PHE A 125 -26.27 3.21 5.08
N ASP A 126 -26.13 4.08 4.07
CA ASP A 126 -26.40 3.72 2.67
C ASP A 126 -25.21 2.94 2.09
N GLU A 127 -25.44 1.66 1.80
CA GLU A 127 -24.43 0.73 1.26
C GLU A 127 -23.84 1.19 -0.08
N ASN A 128 -24.60 1.95 -0.87
CA ASN A 128 -24.17 2.40 -2.19
C ASN A 128 -23.48 3.75 -2.16
N SER A 129 -23.45 4.43 -1.01
CA SER A 129 -22.90 5.76 -0.88
C SER A 129 -21.37 5.76 -1.06
N HIS A 130 -20.84 6.87 -1.58
CA HIS A 130 -19.39 7.06 -1.66
C HIS A 130 -18.70 7.01 -0.28
N TYR A 131 -19.38 7.38 0.82
CA TYR A 131 -18.84 7.28 2.17
C TYR A 131 -18.67 5.82 2.57
N ARG A 132 -19.64 4.97 2.27
CA ARG A 132 -19.54 3.54 2.56
C ARG A 132 -18.47 2.86 1.71
N ARG A 133 -18.38 3.18 0.42
CA ARG A 133 -17.29 2.72 -0.45
C ARG A 133 -15.91 3.16 0.06
N ASN A 134 -15.79 4.39 0.55
CA ASN A 134 -14.54 4.88 1.14
C ASN A 134 -14.18 4.15 2.44
N LEU A 135 -15.16 3.72 3.24
CA LEU A 135 -14.92 2.88 4.41
C LEU A 135 -14.42 1.49 3.99
N THR A 136 -15.00 0.89 2.94
CA THR A 136 -14.52 -0.38 2.38
C THR A 136 -13.07 -0.27 1.92
N LYS A 137 -12.73 0.79 1.17
CA LYS A 137 -11.33 1.07 0.76
C LYS A 137 -10.41 1.21 1.97
N LEU A 138 -10.83 1.93 3.00
CA LEU A 138 -10.04 2.11 4.22
C LEU A 138 -9.87 0.80 4.99
N SER A 139 -10.87 -0.08 4.96
CA SER A 139 -10.81 -1.43 5.53
C SER A 139 -9.79 -2.31 4.81
N LEU A 140 -9.70 -2.22 3.47
CA LEU A 140 -8.62 -2.84 2.69
C LEU A 140 -7.24 -2.32 3.13
N VAL A 141 -7.09 -1.01 3.28
CA VAL A 141 -5.82 -0.41 3.74
C VAL A 141 -5.43 -0.91 5.14
N PHE A 142 -6.38 -0.97 6.09
CA PHE A 142 -6.10 -1.57 7.40
C PHE A 142 -5.68 -3.05 7.29
N SER A 143 -6.31 -3.81 6.39
CA SER A 143 -5.93 -5.20 6.12
C SER A 143 -4.49 -5.30 5.62
N HIS A 144 -4.09 -4.44 4.67
CA HIS A 144 -2.73 -4.42 4.13
C HIS A 144 -1.70 -4.04 5.20
N MET A 145 -2.00 -3.01 6.00
CA MET A 145 -1.18 -2.63 7.14
C MET A 145 -0.97 -3.80 8.12
N LEU A 146 -2.05 -4.51 8.48
CA LEU A 146 -1.95 -5.66 9.38
C LEU A 146 -1.10 -6.79 8.77
N SER A 147 -1.28 -7.09 7.48
CA SER A 147 -0.48 -8.11 6.80
C SER A 147 1.01 -7.76 6.76
N GLU A 148 1.34 -6.50 6.46
CA GLU A 148 2.72 -6.02 6.49
C GLU A 148 3.32 -6.13 7.90
N LEU A 149 2.59 -5.67 8.92
CA LEU A 149 3.04 -5.78 10.32
C LEU A 149 3.27 -7.24 10.73
N LYS A 150 2.38 -8.16 10.31
CA LYS A 150 2.53 -9.60 10.57
C LYS A 150 3.79 -10.15 9.89
N ALA A 151 4.08 -9.73 8.67
CA ALA A 151 5.23 -10.19 7.88
C ALA A 151 6.57 -9.66 8.40
N LEU A 152 6.63 -8.40 8.84
CA LEU A 152 7.88 -7.76 9.28
C LEU A 152 8.18 -7.96 10.77
N PHE A 153 7.17 -8.31 11.56
CA PHE A 153 7.33 -8.66 12.98
C PHE A 153 6.91 -10.10 13.27
N PRO A 154 7.45 -11.14 12.62
CA PRO A 154 7.06 -12.52 12.88
C PRO A 154 7.18 -12.83 14.39
N ASN A 155 6.12 -13.41 14.97
CA ASN A 155 6.03 -13.67 16.41
C ASN A 155 6.29 -12.46 17.34
N GLY A 156 6.09 -11.24 16.84
CA GLY A 156 6.26 -10.00 17.59
C GLY A 156 7.67 -9.41 17.59
N VAL A 157 8.63 -10.05 16.94
CA VAL A 157 10.03 -9.59 16.87
C VAL A 157 10.30 -9.08 15.47
N PHE A 158 10.97 -7.93 15.36
CA PHE A 158 11.35 -7.36 14.07
C PHE A 158 12.28 -8.29 13.31
N ALA A 159 11.93 -8.57 12.05
CA ALA A 159 12.74 -9.34 11.11
C ALA A 159 12.62 -8.74 9.70
N GLY A 160 12.41 -7.41 9.62
CA GLY A 160 12.22 -6.72 8.34
C GLY A 160 13.49 -6.68 7.49
N ASP A 161 14.66 -6.74 8.11
CA ASP A 161 15.97 -6.88 7.48
C ASP A 161 16.21 -8.30 6.91
N LEU A 162 15.50 -9.30 7.44
CA LEU A 162 15.52 -10.69 6.99
C LEU A 162 14.38 -11.04 6.02
N PHE A 163 13.53 -10.05 5.68
CA PHE A 163 12.38 -10.27 4.81
C PHE A 163 12.84 -10.72 3.41
N ARG A 164 12.25 -11.82 2.93
CA ARG A 164 12.63 -12.42 1.65
C ARG A 164 11.67 -12.01 0.54
N ILE A 165 12.16 -11.23 -0.41
CA ILE A 165 11.46 -10.98 -1.68
C ILE A 165 11.44 -12.28 -2.51
N THR A 166 10.27 -12.61 -3.05
CA THR A 166 9.96 -13.92 -3.65
C THR A 166 10.59 -14.09 -5.03
N LYS A 167 10.60 -13.04 -5.85
CA LYS A 167 11.18 -13.07 -7.21
C LYS A 167 12.65 -12.68 -7.13
N SER A 168 13.55 -13.54 -7.59
CA SER A 168 15.01 -13.33 -7.49
C SER A 168 15.48 -12.01 -8.09
N ASP A 169 15.05 -11.69 -9.32
CA ASP A 169 15.48 -10.46 -9.99
C ASP A 169 15.04 -9.20 -9.23
N ALA A 170 13.83 -9.23 -8.65
CA ALA A 170 13.34 -8.16 -7.80
C ALA A 170 14.11 -8.07 -6.48
N ALA A 171 14.45 -9.22 -5.87
CA ALA A 171 15.26 -9.27 -4.66
C ALA A 171 16.66 -8.68 -4.90
N ASP A 172 17.27 -8.98 -6.05
CA ASP A 172 18.57 -8.45 -6.46
C ASP A 172 18.51 -6.93 -6.70
N PHE A 173 17.43 -6.44 -7.32
CA PHE A 173 17.19 -5.00 -7.43
C PHE A 173 17.10 -4.32 -6.06
N TRP A 174 16.32 -4.87 -5.14
CA TRP A 174 16.14 -4.27 -3.81
C TRP A 174 17.46 -4.25 -3.04
N ARG A 175 18.18 -5.38 -3.01
CA ARG A 175 19.47 -5.50 -2.31
C ARG A 175 20.52 -4.54 -2.88
N THR A 176 20.60 -4.41 -4.20
CA THR A 176 21.59 -3.54 -4.86
C THR A 176 21.33 -2.06 -4.55
N ASN A 177 20.08 -1.61 -4.54
CA ASN A 177 19.75 -0.19 -4.44
C ASN A 177 19.44 0.27 -3.00
N PHE A 178 18.97 -0.63 -2.13
CA PHE A 178 18.50 -0.29 -0.78
C PHE A 178 19.13 -1.15 0.32
N GLY A 179 19.97 -2.13 -0.01
CA GLY A 179 20.62 -3.02 0.95
C GLY A 179 19.60 -3.78 1.81
N ASN A 180 19.78 -3.70 3.13
CA ASN A 180 18.90 -4.33 4.12
C ASN A 180 17.75 -3.40 4.58
N SER A 181 17.50 -2.29 3.86
CA SER A 181 16.42 -1.36 4.23
C SER A 181 15.07 -2.07 4.14
N THR A 182 14.26 -1.96 5.19
CA THR A 182 12.88 -2.48 5.19
C THR A 182 11.91 -1.50 4.53
N LEU A 183 12.23 -0.22 4.53
CA LEU A 183 11.34 0.85 4.11
C LEU A 183 12.15 1.94 3.40
N VAL A 184 11.62 2.47 2.30
CA VAL A 184 12.24 3.58 1.56
C VAL A 184 11.20 4.63 1.19
N PRO A 185 11.53 5.93 1.23
CA PRO A 185 10.63 6.97 0.74
C PRO A 185 10.27 6.77 -0.74
N TRP A 186 9.02 7.02 -1.12
CA TRP A 186 8.54 6.88 -2.50
C TRP A 186 9.44 7.58 -3.52
N LYS A 187 9.93 8.78 -3.19
CA LYS A 187 10.80 9.57 -4.09
C LYS A 187 12.08 8.81 -4.46
N ILE A 188 12.72 8.18 -3.47
CA ILE A 188 13.95 7.40 -3.65
C ILE A 188 13.64 6.12 -4.40
N PHE A 189 12.60 5.38 -3.97
CA PHE A 189 12.16 4.16 -4.64
C PHE A 189 11.87 4.39 -6.14
N ARG A 190 11.13 5.45 -6.47
CA ARG A 190 10.78 5.82 -7.85
C ARG A 190 12.02 6.10 -8.69
N GLN A 191 13.00 6.81 -8.13
CA GLN A 191 14.23 7.14 -8.84
C GLN A 191 15.00 5.88 -9.22
N GLU A 192 15.21 4.96 -8.27
CA GLU A 192 15.96 3.73 -8.55
C GLU A 192 15.18 2.78 -9.46
N LEU A 193 13.85 2.68 -9.28
CA LEU A 193 13.03 1.87 -10.19
C LEU A 193 13.08 2.42 -11.62
N ASN A 194 13.10 3.74 -11.80
CA ASN A 194 13.16 4.37 -13.11
C ASN A 194 14.46 4.06 -13.88
N ASN A 195 15.55 3.75 -13.18
CA ASN A 195 16.84 3.40 -13.80
C ASN A 195 16.78 2.03 -14.52
N VAL A 196 15.90 1.13 -14.08
CA VAL A 196 15.76 -0.24 -14.64
C VAL A 196 14.43 -0.46 -15.36
N HIS A 197 13.40 0.28 -14.97
CA HIS A 197 12.08 0.27 -15.56
C HIS A 197 11.61 1.71 -15.77
N PRO A 198 11.82 2.28 -16.97
CA PRO A 198 11.51 3.68 -17.26
C PRO A 198 10.04 4.03 -16.97
N ILE A 199 9.83 5.15 -16.28
CA ILE A 199 8.53 5.74 -15.95
C ILE A 199 8.38 6.99 -16.82
N SER A 200 7.39 6.97 -17.71
CA SER A 200 7.26 7.91 -18.83
C SER A 200 6.72 9.28 -18.41
N SER A 201 5.96 9.36 -17.32
CA SER A 201 5.31 10.63 -16.91
C SER A 201 5.04 10.73 -15.41
N GLY A 202 4.75 11.96 -14.96
CA GLY A 202 4.31 12.21 -13.58
C GLY A 202 2.96 11.56 -13.24
N LEU A 203 2.01 11.50 -14.20
CA LEU A 203 0.73 10.82 -14.01
C LEU A 203 0.93 9.31 -13.85
N GLU A 204 1.80 8.71 -14.67
CA GLU A 204 2.18 7.30 -14.54
C GLU A 204 2.81 7.02 -13.18
N ALA A 205 3.72 7.88 -12.72
CA ALA A 205 4.32 7.76 -11.40
C ALA A 205 3.28 7.81 -10.27
N MET A 206 2.25 8.66 -10.37
CA MET A 206 1.18 8.70 -9.36
C MET A 206 0.30 7.46 -9.39
N ALA A 207 -0.05 6.96 -10.57
CA ALA A 207 -0.81 5.72 -10.73
C ALA A 207 -0.01 4.52 -10.18
N LEU A 208 1.29 4.45 -10.50
CA LEU A 208 2.19 3.42 -10.00
C LEU A 208 2.28 3.46 -8.47
N LYS A 209 2.49 4.65 -7.89
CA LYS A 209 2.48 4.83 -6.44
C LYS A 209 1.20 4.30 -5.81
N SER A 210 0.03 4.66 -6.36
CA SER A 210 -1.26 4.20 -5.83
C SER A 210 -1.47 2.68 -5.93
N THR A 211 -0.67 2.00 -6.75
CA THR A 211 -0.69 0.54 -6.89
C THR A 211 0.27 -0.13 -5.90
N ILE A 212 1.47 0.44 -5.67
CA ILE A 212 2.51 -0.17 -4.82
C ILE A 212 2.32 0.21 -3.34
N ASP A 213 1.99 1.47 -3.04
CA ASP A 213 1.82 2.01 -1.68
C ASP A 213 0.45 1.57 -1.10
N LEU A 214 0.36 0.28 -0.77
CA LEU A 214 -0.85 -0.38 -0.26
C LEU A 214 -1.28 0.18 1.11
N THR A 215 -0.31 0.63 1.92
CA THR A 215 -0.57 1.25 3.22
C THR A 215 -0.84 2.76 3.13
N CYS A 216 -0.68 3.33 1.92
CA CYS A 216 -0.88 4.73 1.56
C CYS A 216 -0.11 5.67 2.50
N ASN A 217 1.18 5.43 2.72
CA ASN A 217 2.02 6.15 3.68
C ASN A 217 3.14 6.99 3.05
N ASP A 218 3.24 7.03 1.71
CA ASP A 218 4.29 7.74 0.96
C ASP A 218 5.69 7.09 1.06
N TYR A 219 5.76 5.91 1.66
CA TYR A 219 6.91 5.01 1.69
C TYR A 219 6.57 3.72 0.93
N ILE A 220 7.60 2.94 0.61
CA ILE A 220 7.48 1.61 0.02
C ILE A 220 8.27 0.65 0.89
N SER A 221 7.61 -0.35 1.45
CA SER A 221 8.28 -1.42 2.19
C SER A 221 8.78 -2.52 1.25
N ASN A 222 9.76 -3.30 1.70
CA ASN A 222 10.17 -4.51 0.99
C ASN A 222 9.03 -5.53 0.85
N PHE A 223 8.07 -5.52 1.78
CA PHE A 223 6.83 -6.29 1.70
C PHE A 223 5.90 -5.81 0.59
N GLU A 224 5.61 -4.50 0.51
CA GLU A 224 4.79 -3.92 -0.55
C GLU A 224 5.43 -4.16 -1.93
N PHE A 225 6.75 -4.05 -2.00
CA PHE A 225 7.51 -4.36 -3.21
C PHE A 225 7.46 -5.84 -3.61
N ASP A 226 7.58 -6.78 -2.66
CA ASP A 226 7.36 -8.21 -2.94
C ASP A 226 5.94 -8.47 -3.50
N VAL A 227 4.93 -7.89 -2.86
CA VAL A 227 3.54 -8.02 -3.32
C VAL A 227 3.38 -7.52 -4.76
N PHE A 228 3.90 -6.33 -5.06
CA PHE A 228 3.84 -5.75 -6.40
C PHE A 228 4.55 -6.61 -7.45
N THR A 229 5.78 -7.04 -7.17
CA THR A 229 6.60 -7.79 -8.14
C THR A 229 6.07 -9.20 -8.41
N ARG A 230 5.37 -9.81 -7.44
CA ARG A 230 4.64 -11.07 -7.65
C ARG A 230 3.39 -10.89 -8.51
N LEU A 231 2.66 -9.80 -8.32
CA LEU A 231 1.43 -9.52 -9.08
C LEU A 231 1.72 -9.26 -10.56
N PHE A 232 2.75 -8.47 -10.86
CA PHE A 232 3.03 -7.98 -12.21
C PHE A 232 4.26 -8.65 -12.87
N GLN A 233 4.63 -9.83 -12.37
CA GLN A 233 5.71 -10.66 -12.93
C GLN A 233 5.50 -11.00 -14.42
N PRO A 234 6.57 -11.28 -15.18
CA PRO A 234 7.99 -11.32 -14.76
C PRO A 234 8.63 -9.93 -14.61
N TRP A 235 9.73 -9.88 -13.85
CA TRP A 235 10.49 -8.64 -13.57
C TRP A 235 10.91 -7.90 -14.84
N ALA A 236 11.44 -8.63 -15.84
CA ALA A 236 11.92 -8.03 -17.10
C ALA A 236 10.88 -7.15 -17.83
N THR A 237 9.58 -7.37 -17.62
CA THR A 237 8.49 -6.59 -18.23
C THR A 237 7.55 -5.97 -17.20
N LEU A 238 8.01 -5.79 -15.95
CA LEU A 238 7.20 -5.44 -14.79
C LEU A 238 6.21 -4.29 -15.04
N LEU A 239 6.71 -3.10 -15.44
CA LEU A 239 5.86 -1.94 -15.65
C LEU A 239 4.94 -2.09 -16.88
N ARG A 240 5.39 -2.77 -17.93
CA ARG A 240 4.52 -3.08 -19.08
C ARG A 240 3.37 -4.00 -18.68
N ASN A 241 3.63 -5.02 -17.86
CA ASN A 241 2.60 -5.91 -17.34
C ASN A 241 1.63 -5.16 -16.43
N TRP A 242 2.15 -4.28 -15.56
CA TRP A 242 1.32 -3.40 -14.74
C TRP A 242 0.44 -2.47 -15.58
N GLN A 243 0.98 -1.82 -16.61
CA GLN A 243 0.21 -0.98 -17.52
C GLN A 243 -0.90 -1.75 -18.20
N ILE A 244 -0.57 -2.91 -18.80
CA ILE A 244 -1.56 -3.76 -19.47
C ILE A 244 -2.63 -4.19 -18.48
N LEU A 245 -2.25 -4.77 -17.35
CA LEU A 245 -3.20 -5.40 -16.43
C LEU A 245 -3.98 -4.42 -15.57
N ALA A 246 -3.38 -3.33 -15.10
CA ALA A 246 -3.97 -2.46 -14.07
C ALA A 246 -4.31 -1.05 -14.56
N VAL A 247 -3.72 -0.59 -15.67
CA VAL A 247 -3.98 0.75 -16.21
C VAL A 247 -4.97 0.70 -17.37
N THR A 248 -4.85 -0.27 -18.28
CA THR A 248 -5.64 -0.30 -19.51
C THR A 248 -6.67 -1.43 -19.57
N HIS A 249 -6.46 -2.55 -18.88
CA HIS A 249 -7.37 -3.69 -18.98
C HIS A 249 -8.74 -3.43 -18.32
N PRO A 250 -9.86 -3.51 -19.05
CA PRO A 250 -11.20 -3.14 -18.55
C PRO A 250 -11.74 -4.10 -17.47
N GLY A 251 -11.25 -5.34 -17.46
CA GLY A 251 -11.55 -6.33 -16.41
C GLY A 251 -10.89 -6.05 -15.06
N TYR A 252 -9.89 -5.16 -14.98
CA TYR A 252 -9.28 -4.84 -13.68
C TYR A 252 -10.19 -3.95 -12.84
N VAL A 253 -10.43 -4.39 -11.60
CA VAL A 253 -11.26 -3.65 -10.65
C VAL A 253 -10.48 -3.42 -9.36
N ALA A 254 -9.87 -2.24 -9.27
CA ALA A 254 -9.12 -1.82 -8.09
C ALA A 254 -10.02 -1.72 -6.85
N PHE A 255 -9.51 -2.17 -5.71
CA PHE A 255 -10.16 -2.05 -4.39
C PHE A 255 -11.58 -2.63 -4.28
N LEU A 256 -11.92 -3.68 -5.04
CA LEU A 256 -13.15 -4.44 -4.81
C LEU A 256 -12.93 -5.62 -3.85
N THR A 257 -13.98 -5.93 -3.11
CA THR A 257 -14.08 -7.12 -2.24
C THR A 257 -14.67 -8.31 -3.00
N TYR A 258 -14.72 -9.48 -2.35
CA TYR A 258 -15.38 -10.66 -2.90
C TYR A 258 -16.86 -10.39 -3.21
N ASP A 259 -17.57 -9.77 -2.26
CA ASP A 259 -18.99 -9.47 -2.38
C ASP A 259 -19.28 -8.42 -3.46
N GLU A 260 -18.43 -7.41 -3.59
CA GLU A 260 -18.59 -6.39 -4.64
C GLU A 260 -18.32 -6.95 -6.04
N VAL A 261 -17.38 -7.90 -6.18
CA VAL A 261 -17.20 -8.64 -7.44
C VAL A 261 -18.46 -9.43 -7.78
N LYS A 262 -19.03 -10.16 -6.81
CA LYS A 262 -20.27 -10.91 -7.01
C LYS A 262 -21.43 -9.99 -7.42
N ALA A 263 -21.64 -8.89 -6.70
CA ALA A 263 -22.68 -7.92 -7.02
C ALA A 263 -22.48 -7.26 -8.40
N ARG A 264 -21.22 -7.01 -8.80
CA ARG A 264 -20.90 -6.43 -10.11
C ARG A 264 -21.24 -7.40 -11.25
N LEU A 265 -20.86 -8.67 -11.10
CA LEU A 265 -21.06 -9.72 -12.10
C LEU A 265 -22.51 -10.22 -12.16
N GLN A 266 -23.31 -10.04 -11.09
CA GLN A 266 -24.73 -10.41 -11.09
C GLN A 266 -25.52 -9.77 -12.24
N ARG A 267 -25.15 -8.55 -12.64
CA ARG A 267 -25.74 -7.83 -13.77
C ARG A 267 -25.45 -8.45 -15.15
N TYR A 268 -24.52 -9.40 -15.19
CA TYR A 268 -24.08 -10.12 -16.39
C TYR A 268 -24.30 -11.63 -16.23
N SER A 269 -25.16 -12.07 -15.29
CA SER A 269 -25.45 -13.48 -15.02
C SER A 269 -26.00 -14.24 -16.23
N ASN A 270 -26.62 -13.54 -17.19
CA ASN A 270 -27.08 -14.12 -18.46
C ASN A 270 -26.02 -14.10 -19.58
N LYS A 271 -24.79 -13.71 -19.27
CA LYS A 271 -23.69 -13.58 -20.23
C LYS A 271 -22.45 -14.32 -19.69
N ALA A 272 -22.42 -15.63 -19.95
CA ALA A 272 -21.25 -16.48 -19.70
C ALA A 272 -19.97 -15.86 -20.30
N GLY A 273 -18.84 -16.04 -19.63
CA GLY A 273 -17.57 -15.41 -20.01
C GLY A 273 -17.36 -13.98 -19.50
N SER A 274 -18.36 -13.38 -18.84
CA SER A 274 -18.19 -12.07 -18.22
C SER A 274 -17.29 -12.17 -17.00
N TYR A 275 -16.16 -11.46 -16.98
CA TYR A 275 -15.18 -11.56 -15.89
C TYR A 275 -14.65 -10.20 -15.41
N VAL A 276 -14.11 -10.21 -14.20
CA VAL A 276 -13.28 -9.14 -13.63
C VAL A 276 -12.17 -9.76 -12.79
N PHE A 277 -11.09 -9.03 -12.54
CA PHE A 277 -10.04 -9.48 -11.63
C PHE A 277 -9.51 -8.35 -10.75
N ARG A 278 -8.98 -8.75 -9.59
CA ARG A 278 -8.51 -7.85 -8.54
C ARG A 278 -7.40 -8.50 -7.73
N LEU A 279 -6.76 -7.70 -6.87
CA LEU A 279 -5.86 -8.23 -5.85
C LEU A 279 -6.67 -9.03 -4.82
N SER A 280 -6.12 -10.17 -4.38
CA SER A 280 -6.68 -10.91 -3.25
C SER A 280 -6.35 -10.22 -1.94
N CYS A 281 -7.37 -9.90 -1.14
CA CYS A 281 -7.19 -9.28 0.18
C CYS A 281 -6.73 -10.27 1.26
N THR A 282 -7.00 -11.57 1.08
CA THR A 282 -6.60 -12.63 2.03
C THR A 282 -5.28 -13.30 1.66
N ARG A 283 -4.86 -13.19 0.39
CA ARG A 283 -3.59 -13.73 -0.12
C ARG A 283 -2.84 -12.66 -0.90
N LEU A 284 -2.21 -11.72 -0.20
CA LEU A 284 -1.46 -10.63 -0.84
C LEU A 284 -0.35 -11.16 -1.75
N GLY A 285 -0.17 -10.49 -2.89
CA GLY A 285 0.69 -10.93 -3.97
C GLY A 285 0.07 -11.99 -4.88
N GLN A 286 -1.24 -12.27 -4.74
CA GLN A 286 -2.01 -13.14 -5.63
C GLN A 286 -3.24 -12.41 -6.19
N TRP A 287 -3.66 -12.83 -7.38
CA TRP A 287 -4.85 -12.32 -8.06
C TRP A 287 -6.09 -13.14 -7.69
N ALA A 288 -7.25 -12.50 -7.70
CA ALA A 288 -8.55 -13.16 -7.67
C ALA A 288 -9.33 -12.78 -8.93
N ILE A 289 -9.79 -13.77 -9.68
CA ILE A 289 -10.57 -13.61 -10.92
C ILE A 289 -11.99 -14.06 -10.61
N GLY A 290 -12.97 -13.18 -10.83
CA GLY A 290 -14.39 -13.54 -10.80
C GLY A 290 -14.94 -13.63 -12.22
N TYR A 291 -15.73 -14.65 -12.51
CA TYR A 291 -16.32 -14.86 -13.84
C TYR A 291 -17.72 -15.49 -13.74
N VAL A 292 -18.49 -15.36 -14.81
CA VAL A 292 -19.83 -15.95 -14.97
C VAL A 292 -19.73 -17.23 -15.78
N THR A 293 -20.17 -18.34 -15.20
CA THR A 293 -20.15 -19.68 -15.81
C THR A 293 -21.27 -19.85 -16.86
N GLY A 294 -21.23 -20.96 -17.60
CA GLY A 294 -22.23 -21.27 -18.64
C GLY A 294 -23.67 -21.44 -18.13
N ASP A 295 -23.84 -21.83 -16.87
CA ASP A 295 -25.11 -21.95 -16.15
C ASP A 295 -25.51 -20.65 -15.40
N GLY A 296 -24.72 -19.58 -15.53
CA GLY A 296 -25.02 -18.26 -14.95
C GLY A 296 -24.61 -18.09 -13.49
N GLU A 297 -23.87 -19.04 -12.92
CA GLU A 297 -23.26 -18.89 -11.60
C GLU A 297 -22.06 -17.93 -11.62
N ILE A 298 -21.72 -17.39 -10.45
CA ILE A 298 -20.57 -16.48 -10.30
C ILE A 298 -19.55 -17.15 -9.39
N LEU A 299 -18.42 -17.50 -9.97
CA LEU A 299 -17.29 -18.11 -9.27
C LEU A 299 -16.13 -17.13 -9.16
N GLN A 300 -15.30 -17.31 -8.13
CA GLN A 300 -14.04 -16.58 -7.96
C GLN A 300 -12.89 -17.55 -7.69
N THR A 301 -11.81 -17.43 -8.46
CA THR A 301 -10.64 -18.31 -8.39
C THR A 301 -9.36 -17.50 -8.17
N ILE A 302 -8.35 -18.15 -7.60
CA ILE A 302 -7.01 -17.59 -7.45
C ILE A 302 -6.05 -18.44 -8.29
N PRO A 303 -5.46 -17.88 -9.37
CA PRO A 303 -4.51 -18.62 -10.20
C PRO A 303 -3.35 -19.18 -9.38
N GLN A 304 -3.01 -20.44 -9.60
CA GLN A 304 -1.89 -21.12 -8.93
C GLN A 304 -0.73 -21.30 -9.92
N ASN A 305 0.49 -21.02 -9.46
CA ASN A 305 1.75 -21.28 -10.18
C ASN A 305 1.84 -20.72 -11.61
N LYS A 306 1.09 -19.65 -11.94
CA LYS A 306 1.13 -18.97 -13.23
C LYS A 306 0.93 -17.46 -13.09
N SER A 307 1.39 -16.69 -14.08
CA SER A 307 1.13 -15.24 -14.14
C SER A 307 -0.34 -14.97 -14.44
N LEU A 308 -0.84 -13.77 -14.10
CA LEU A 308 -2.21 -13.39 -14.44
C LEU A 308 -2.44 -13.38 -15.95
N ILE A 309 -1.48 -12.89 -16.74
CA ILE A 309 -1.59 -12.87 -18.20
C ILE A 309 -1.83 -14.28 -18.72
N GLN A 310 -1.05 -15.27 -18.27
CA GLN A 310 -1.23 -16.65 -18.68
C GLN A 310 -2.58 -17.21 -18.23
N ALA A 311 -3.00 -16.93 -16.98
CA ALA A 311 -4.29 -17.36 -16.48
C ALA A 311 -5.47 -16.82 -17.31
N LEU A 312 -5.40 -15.55 -17.74
CA LEU A 312 -6.42 -14.93 -18.59
C LEU A 312 -6.41 -15.52 -20.01
N LEU A 313 -5.24 -15.79 -20.59
CA LEU A 313 -5.13 -16.42 -21.90
C LEU A 313 -5.67 -17.86 -21.90
N ASP A 314 -5.37 -18.63 -20.85
CA ASP A 314 -5.88 -19.99 -20.67
C ASP A 314 -7.41 -19.96 -20.55
N GLY A 315 -7.95 -19.09 -19.66
CA GLY A 315 -9.40 -18.94 -19.48
C GLY A 315 -10.12 -18.54 -20.78
N TYR A 316 -9.54 -17.62 -21.56
CA TYR A 316 -10.10 -17.25 -22.87
C TYR A 316 -10.17 -18.43 -23.84
N ARG A 317 -9.14 -19.30 -23.87
CA ARG A 317 -9.12 -20.50 -24.72
C ARG A 317 -10.12 -21.56 -24.25
N GLU A 318 -10.37 -21.62 -22.96
CA GLU A 318 -11.34 -22.53 -22.32
C GLU A 318 -12.79 -22.00 -22.41
N GLY A 319 -12.99 -20.77 -22.87
CA GLY A 319 -14.31 -20.14 -23.00
C GLY A 319 -14.92 -19.71 -21.66
N LEU A 320 -14.08 -19.44 -20.64
CA LEU A 320 -14.48 -19.04 -19.29
C LEU A 320 -14.73 -17.54 -19.11
#